data_AF-A0A0Q6VAU4-F1
#
_entry.id   AF-A0A0Q6VAU4-F1
#
_cell.length_a   1.000
_cell.length_b   1.000
_cell.length_c   1.000
_cell.angle_alpha   90.00
_cell.angle_beta   90.00
_cell.angle_gamma   90.00
#
_symmetry.space_group_name_H-M   'P 1'
#
loop_
_entity.id
_entity.type
_entity.pdbx_description
1 polymer ?
#
loop_
_entity_poly.entity_id
_entity_poly.type
_entity_poly.pdbx_seq_one_letter_code
_entity_poly.pdbx_strand_id
1 'polypeptide(L)'
;MAGALLVLLVGMPSTTAPISLASSSYLCTGYQGCAAAGYGDGGYRQAAGTSYWRMFTGHNCTNYVAYRLIQSGMPNTRPWEGNGNASNWGVAMAGITDQSPRVGAVAWYPPHVTPAGSAGHVAYVEQVISDTEIIVSEDYWGGDFHWRRITKTGGGWPSGFIHFNDRVVEPTAPPTVTGEPKVGAPLEVAVGAWTPTPSSVTVQWLADGAAIPGATGAGYVPTPDVKGKTLTAEVTAQLDGYTPGEAAVATSPVAPGAFQPSAQPSIQGVPEAGQTLTLTVPSWSPQPAKVTTQWYADGEPLADATGSTLVLTRDQIGARISARVTASAKAYRKSRTTAPETGPVLAKPVSVVTPARVKGSAEVGGRLTAQAGTARPGDATATYRWLRDGRPVAKATHPVYTVRRGDLGHSMSVEVTLDRRNFRATTQTIAVAPVTTVPKLRVRSEAKRGRAVIDVRVKAVGARKPAGAITVSVGKKVVEGQVVDGRAHLVVRDLRAGTRPLVVRYAGTDLVQAAVSRSTVTVERGRQ
;
A
#
# COMPACT_ATOMS: atom_id res chain seq x y z
N MET A 1 -68.22 53.47 24.01
CA MET A 1 -68.75 54.54 23.14
C MET A 1 -68.92 53.96 21.75
N ALA A 2 -70.11 54.18 21.18
CA ALA A 2 -70.51 53.81 19.83
C ALA A 2 -69.52 54.39 18.77
N GLY A 3 -69.35 53.81 17.59
CA GLY A 3 -70.44 53.53 16.66
C GLY A 3 -70.06 52.60 15.51
N ALA A 4 -71.13 52.02 14.97
CA ALA A 4 -71.18 51.07 13.88
C ALA A 4 -70.93 51.74 12.52
N LEU A 5 -70.36 50.98 11.59
CA LEU A 5 -70.65 51.14 10.16
C LEU A 5 -70.87 49.76 9.55
N LEU A 6 -72.10 49.59 9.05
CA LEU A 6 -72.65 48.40 8.41
C LEU A 6 -72.52 48.61 6.90
N VAL A 7 -71.85 47.71 6.15
CA VAL A 7 -72.02 47.62 4.69
C VAL A 7 -72.05 46.17 4.24
N LEU A 8 -73.03 45.92 3.37
CA LEU A 8 -73.58 44.71 2.79
C LEU A 8 -72.57 43.66 2.30
N LEU A 9 -72.84 42.40 2.65
CA LEU A 9 -72.48 41.25 1.82
C LEU A 9 -73.40 41.22 0.58
N VAL A 10 -72.81 41.39 -0.60
CA VAL A 10 -73.42 40.98 -1.87
C VAL A 10 -72.69 39.71 -2.31
N GLY A 11 -73.38 38.57 -2.23
CA GLY A 11 -72.95 37.35 -2.89
C GLY A 11 -72.99 37.57 -4.40
N MET A 12 -71.82 37.64 -5.03
CA MET A 12 -71.73 37.50 -6.47
C MET A 12 -71.89 36.01 -6.79
N PRO A 13 -72.81 35.61 -7.69
CA PRO A 13 -72.76 34.29 -8.25
C PRO A 13 -71.49 34.19 -9.08
N SER A 14 -70.55 33.33 -8.64
CA SER A 14 -69.43 32.88 -9.45
C SER A 14 -69.96 32.04 -10.60
N THR A 15 -70.49 32.67 -11.64
CA THR A 15 -70.60 32.06 -12.96
C THR A 15 -69.32 32.36 -13.72
N THR A 16 -68.23 31.69 -13.37
CA THR A 16 -67.20 31.40 -14.37
C THR A 16 -67.81 30.35 -15.29
N ALA A 17 -68.61 30.81 -16.25
CA ALA A 17 -68.93 30.01 -17.42
C ALA A 17 -67.59 29.73 -18.12
N PRO A 18 -67.23 28.47 -18.40
CA PRO A 18 -66.12 28.20 -19.28
C PRO A 18 -66.45 28.82 -20.64
N ILE A 19 -65.65 29.79 -21.09
CA ILE A 19 -65.73 30.27 -22.47
C ILE A 19 -65.29 29.11 -23.35
N SER A 20 -66.24 28.30 -23.80
CA SER A 20 -66.03 27.34 -24.87
C SER A 20 -65.92 28.13 -26.17
N LEU A 21 -64.69 28.42 -26.61
CA LEU A 21 -64.44 28.96 -27.95
C LEU A 21 -64.58 27.82 -28.95
N ALA A 22 -65.81 27.60 -29.42
CA ALA A 22 -66.17 26.48 -30.28
C ALA A 22 -65.78 26.64 -31.76
N SER A 23 -65.05 27.69 -32.16
CA SER A 23 -64.77 27.98 -33.58
C SER A 23 -63.28 28.20 -33.87
N SER A 24 -62.78 27.59 -34.94
CA SER A 24 -61.48 27.91 -35.52
C SER A 24 -61.47 29.34 -36.08
N SER A 25 -60.37 30.08 -35.93
CA SER A 25 -60.27 31.49 -36.32
C SER A 25 -58.87 31.90 -36.78
N TYR A 26 -58.80 32.77 -37.78
CA TYR A 26 -57.56 33.45 -38.14
C TYR A 26 -57.17 34.43 -37.03
N LEU A 27 -55.93 34.31 -36.55
CA LEU A 27 -55.33 35.23 -35.58
C LEU A 27 -54.74 36.45 -36.30
N CYS A 28 -54.25 36.25 -37.52
CA CYS A 28 -53.75 37.29 -38.40
C CYS A 28 -53.71 36.81 -39.86
N THR A 29 -53.61 37.76 -40.78
CA THR A 29 -53.45 37.54 -42.21
C THR A 29 -52.37 38.49 -42.74
N GLY A 30 -51.58 37.99 -43.67
CA GLY A 30 -50.49 38.70 -44.30
C GLY A 30 -49.23 38.73 -43.47
N TYR A 31 -48.07 38.64 -44.12
CA TYR A 31 -46.79 38.72 -43.44
C TYR A 31 -46.66 39.98 -42.55
N GLN A 32 -47.12 41.15 -43.05
CA GLN A 32 -47.08 42.39 -42.29
C GLN A 32 -48.10 42.42 -41.14
N GLY A 33 -49.33 41.98 -41.40
CA GLY A 33 -50.39 41.94 -40.40
C GLY A 33 -50.08 40.97 -39.27
N CYS A 34 -49.54 39.80 -39.61
CA CYS A 34 -49.07 38.82 -38.64
C CYS A 34 -47.88 39.33 -37.82
N ALA A 35 -46.86 39.92 -38.46
CA ALA A 35 -45.73 40.50 -37.74
C ALA A 35 -46.19 41.61 -36.76
N ALA A 36 -47.12 42.47 -37.17
CA ALA A 36 -47.68 43.53 -36.31
C ALA A 36 -48.48 42.97 -35.12
N ALA A 37 -49.15 41.82 -35.30
CA ALA A 37 -49.87 41.11 -34.26
C ALA A 37 -48.96 40.24 -33.35
N GLY A 38 -47.63 40.26 -33.56
CA GLY A 38 -46.66 39.47 -32.79
C GLY A 38 -46.48 38.03 -33.26
N TYR A 39 -47.03 37.68 -34.42
CA TYR A 39 -46.97 36.35 -35.02
C TYR A 39 -45.95 36.33 -36.17
N GLY A 40 -44.75 35.82 -35.89
CA GLY A 40 -43.66 35.76 -36.87
C GLY A 40 -43.87 34.69 -37.96
N ASP A 41 -43.23 34.87 -39.10
CA ASP A 41 -43.18 33.91 -40.21
C ASP A 41 -41.90 33.06 -40.19
N GLY A 42 -41.12 33.16 -39.11
CA GLY A 42 -39.83 32.49 -38.97
C GLY A 42 -38.76 32.97 -39.96
N GLY A 43 -38.95 34.12 -40.63
CA GLY A 43 -38.06 34.61 -41.68
C GLY A 43 -38.38 34.09 -43.09
N TYR A 44 -39.52 33.40 -43.26
CA TYR A 44 -39.87 32.80 -44.54
C TYR A 44 -40.12 33.84 -45.64
N ARG A 45 -40.67 35.01 -45.34
CA ARG A 45 -40.90 36.08 -46.33
C ARG A 45 -39.63 36.45 -47.08
N GLN A 46 -38.49 36.51 -46.38
CA GLN A 46 -37.20 36.79 -47.02
C GLN A 46 -36.65 35.56 -47.77
N ALA A 47 -37.02 34.37 -47.31
CA ALA A 47 -36.55 33.09 -47.83
C ALA A 47 -37.41 32.50 -48.97
N ALA A 48 -38.63 33.01 -49.19
CA ALA A 48 -39.64 32.38 -50.06
C ALA A 48 -39.18 32.22 -51.52
N GLY A 49 -38.23 33.04 -51.99
CA GLY A 49 -37.61 32.90 -53.32
C GLY A 49 -36.70 31.67 -53.48
N THR A 50 -36.39 30.96 -52.40
CA THR A 50 -35.56 29.74 -52.40
C THR A 50 -36.44 28.49 -52.36
N SER A 51 -36.05 27.47 -53.12
CA SER A 51 -36.71 26.16 -53.10
C SER A 51 -36.17 25.31 -51.96
N TYR A 52 -37.06 24.92 -51.05
CA TYR A 52 -36.81 23.97 -49.97
C TYR A 52 -37.46 22.64 -50.32
N TRP A 53 -36.73 21.53 -50.14
CA TRP A 53 -37.20 20.18 -50.50
C TRP A 53 -37.66 20.03 -51.95
N ARG A 54 -37.11 20.86 -52.86
CA ARG A 54 -37.51 20.95 -54.28
C ARG A 54 -38.99 21.33 -54.47
N MET A 55 -39.57 22.06 -53.52
CA MET A 55 -40.92 22.62 -53.62
C MET A 55 -40.91 23.92 -54.43
N PHE A 56 -42.06 24.27 -55.01
CA PHE A 56 -42.21 25.53 -55.73
C PHE A 56 -42.05 26.74 -54.81
N THR A 57 -41.33 27.75 -55.27
CA THR A 57 -40.99 28.98 -54.53
C THR A 57 -42.18 29.95 -54.43
N GLY A 58 -42.02 30.99 -53.61
CA GLY A 58 -43.03 32.00 -53.34
C GLY A 58 -44.05 31.56 -52.27
N HIS A 59 -45.23 32.17 -52.29
CA HIS A 59 -46.33 31.83 -51.39
C HIS A 59 -46.81 30.40 -51.64
N ASN A 60 -46.44 29.47 -50.76
CA ASN A 60 -46.73 28.05 -50.90
C ASN A 60 -46.60 27.30 -49.56
N CYS A 61 -47.68 26.62 -49.15
CA CYS A 61 -47.73 25.80 -47.94
C CYS A 61 -46.57 24.79 -47.82
N THR A 62 -46.25 24.07 -48.89
CA THR A 62 -45.26 22.98 -48.83
C THR A 62 -43.83 23.50 -48.76
N ASN A 63 -43.53 24.60 -49.46
CA ASN A 63 -42.23 25.26 -49.39
C ASN A 63 -42.02 25.96 -48.04
N TYR A 64 -43.08 26.55 -47.47
CA TYR A 64 -43.06 27.15 -46.13
C TYR A 64 -42.78 26.12 -45.05
N VAL A 65 -43.55 25.02 -45.02
CA VAL A 65 -43.37 23.97 -44.01
C VAL A 65 -42.00 23.31 -44.16
N ALA A 66 -41.53 23.06 -45.38
CA ALA A 66 -40.18 22.56 -45.61
C ALA A 66 -39.11 23.50 -45.05
N TYR A 67 -39.24 24.82 -45.28
CA TYR A 67 -38.36 25.83 -44.69
C TYR A 67 -38.37 25.77 -43.16
N ARG A 68 -39.54 25.74 -42.53
CA ARG A 68 -39.68 25.67 -41.07
C ARG A 68 -39.04 24.42 -40.49
N LEU A 69 -39.25 23.27 -41.12
CA LEU A 69 -38.62 22.01 -40.71
C LEU A 69 -37.09 22.08 -40.83
N ILE A 70 -36.56 22.68 -41.89
CA ILE A 70 -35.12 22.88 -42.06
C ILE A 70 -34.55 23.80 -40.96
N GLN A 71 -35.25 24.88 -40.63
CA GLN A 71 -34.85 25.75 -39.51
C GLN A 71 -34.84 25.01 -38.16
N SER A 72 -35.72 24.02 -38.00
CA SER A 72 -35.73 23.15 -36.82
C SER A 72 -34.74 21.98 -36.85
N GLY A 73 -33.88 21.90 -37.87
CA GLY A 73 -32.78 20.94 -37.93
C GLY A 73 -32.92 19.82 -38.97
N MET A 74 -33.99 19.79 -39.76
CA MET A 74 -34.10 18.83 -40.88
C MET A 74 -33.12 19.18 -42.02
N PRO A 75 -32.56 18.17 -42.72
CA PRO A 75 -31.79 18.44 -43.95
C PRO A 75 -32.67 19.06 -45.03
N ASN A 76 -32.08 19.86 -45.93
CA ASN A 76 -32.77 20.38 -47.12
C ASN A 76 -32.90 19.32 -48.24
N THR A 77 -33.38 18.14 -47.88
CA THR A 77 -33.68 17.03 -48.78
C THR A 77 -35.05 16.47 -48.39
N ARG A 78 -35.95 16.36 -49.36
CA ARG A 78 -37.27 15.78 -49.12
C ARG A 78 -37.13 14.30 -48.73
N PRO A 79 -37.77 13.82 -47.64
CA PRO A 79 -37.58 12.45 -47.17
C PRO A 79 -38.37 11.38 -47.94
N TRP A 80 -39.14 11.75 -48.98
CA TRP A 80 -39.85 10.83 -49.86
C TRP A 80 -39.75 11.23 -51.34
N GLU A 81 -40.00 10.24 -52.20
CA GLU A 81 -40.05 10.41 -53.66
C GLU A 81 -41.46 10.72 -54.18
N GLY A 82 -41.57 11.39 -55.33
CA GLY A 82 -42.85 11.70 -55.98
C GLY A 82 -43.25 13.19 -56.00
N ASN A 83 -44.55 13.48 -56.05
CA ASN A 83 -45.05 14.87 -56.14
C ASN A 83 -44.84 15.63 -54.81
N GLY A 84 -44.56 16.93 -54.92
CA GLY A 84 -44.38 17.84 -53.78
C GLY A 84 -45.66 18.37 -53.16
N ASN A 85 -46.82 18.18 -53.80
CA ASN A 85 -48.11 18.64 -53.29
C ASN A 85 -48.44 18.07 -51.91
N ALA A 86 -49.09 18.88 -51.08
CA ALA A 86 -49.53 18.53 -49.74
C ALA A 86 -50.46 17.29 -49.72
N SER A 87 -51.18 17.00 -50.80
CA SER A 87 -52.17 15.93 -50.92
C SER A 87 -51.70 14.55 -50.46
N ASN A 88 -50.40 14.25 -50.56
CA ASN A 88 -49.85 12.94 -50.26
C ASN A 88 -48.95 12.90 -49.01
N TRP A 89 -48.68 14.03 -48.34
CA TRP A 89 -47.64 14.08 -47.29
C TRP A 89 -47.91 13.11 -46.14
N GLY A 90 -49.11 13.10 -45.56
CA GLY A 90 -49.44 12.20 -44.45
C GLY A 90 -49.53 10.72 -44.86
N VAL A 91 -49.81 10.43 -46.13
CA VAL A 91 -49.79 9.05 -46.66
C VAL A 91 -48.35 8.59 -46.90
N ALA A 92 -47.53 9.43 -47.55
CA ALA A 92 -46.11 9.17 -47.78
C ALA A 92 -45.35 8.98 -46.47
N MET A 93 -45.74 9.73 -45.43
CA MET A 93 -45.15 9.69 -44.10
C MET A 93 -46.05 8.97 -43.07
N ALA A 94 -46.84 7.98 -43.51
CA ALA A 94 -47.78 7.25 -42.65
C ALA A 94 -47.12 6.65 -41.39
N GLY A 95 -45.84 6.24 -41.48
CA GLY A 95 -45.09 5.70 -40.33
C GLY A 95 -44.81 6.69 -39.20
N ILE A 96 -44.92 8.00 -39.46
CA ILE A 96 -44.71 9.07 -38.48
C ILE A 96 -45.91 10.03 -38.40
N THR A 97 -47.06 9.63 -38.95
CA THR A 97 -48.28 10.44 -38.96
C THR A 97 -49.28 9.85 -37.98
N ASP A 98 -49.75 10.64 -37.01
CA ASP A 98 -50.83 10.23 -36.11
C ASP A 98 -51.83 11.36 -35.83
N GLN A 99 -52.60 11.26 -34.74
CA GLN A 99 -53.66 12.22 -34.38
C GLN A 99 -53.27 13.14 -33.22
N SER A 100 -52.03 13.06 -32.73
CA SER A 100 -51.55 13.75 -31.54
C SER A 100 -50.83 15.04 -31.93
N PRO A 101 -51.37 16.23 -31.62
CA PRO A 101 -50.69 17.47 -31.93
C PRO A 101 -49.40 17.61 -31.11
N ARG A 102 -48.33 18.10 -31.74
CA ARG A 102 -47.07 18.49 -31.10
C ARG A 102 -46.56 19.78 -31.73
N VAL A 103 -45.93 20.64 -30.93
CA VAL A 103 -45.25 21.84 -31.45
C VAL A 103 -44.15 21.37 -32.40
N GLY A 104 -44.14 21.90 -33.61
CA GLY A 104 -43.22 21.51 -34.67
C GLY A 104 -43.72 20.41 -35.61
N ALA A 105 -44.80 19.70 -35.26
CA ALA A 105 -45.43 18.76 -36.17
C ALA A 105 -46.06 19.49 -37.37
N VAL A 106 -46.29 18.74 -38.45
CA VAL A 106 -47.00 19.26 -39.63
C VAL A 106 -48.47 18.88 -39.53
N ALA A 107 -49.33 19.88 -39.41
CA ALA A 107 -50.77 19.72 -39.57
C ALA A 107 -51.09 19.45 -41.04
N TRP A 108 -51.56 18.25 -41.36
CA TRP A 108 -51.79 17.79 -42.73
C TRP A 108 -53.28 17.66 -43.07
N TYR A 109 -53.62 18.09 -44.29
CA TYR A 109 -54.97 18.04 -44.85
C TYR A 109 -54.93 17.42 -46.25
N PRO A 110 -55.60 16.28 -46.49
CA PRO A 110 -55.73 15.71 -47.82
C PRO A 110 -56.62 16.60 -48.70
N PRO A 111 -56.70 16.33 -50.02
CA PRO A 111 -57.53 17.10 -50.93
C PRO A 111 -58.98 17.22 -50.46
N HIS A 112 -59.56 18.40 -50.65
CA HIS A 112 -60.98 18.69 -50.37
C HIS A 112 -61.38 18.60 -48.88
N VAL A 113 -60.42 18.61 -47.96
CA VAL A 113 -60.67 18.74 -46.52
C VAL A 113 -60.28 20.14 -46.06
N THR A 114 -61.24 20.93 -45.56
CA THR A 114 -61.01 22.31 -45.11
C THR A 114 -59.78 22.43 -44.20
N PRO A 115 -58.84 23.37 -44.46
CA PRO A 115 -58.90 24.44 -45.47
C PRO A 115 -58.32 24.06 -46.85
N ALA A 116 -57.96 22.80 -47.10
CA ALA A 116 -57.30 22.39 -48.32
C ALA A 116 -58.19 22.46 -49.58
N GLY A 117 -57.56 22.89 -50.68
CA GLY A 117 -58.08 22.73 -52.03
C GLY A 117 -57.81 21.34 -52.61
N SER A 118 -57.82 21.21 -53.94
CA SER A 118 -57.59 19.93 -54.65
C SER A 118 -56.16 19.39 -54.51
N ALA A 119 -55.19 20.22 -54.12
CA ALA A 119 -53.79 19.85 -53.94
C ALA A 119 -53.43 19.43 -52.50
N GLY A 120 -54.40 19.38 -51.58
CA GLY A 120 -54.14 19.25 -50.14
C GLY A 120 -53.61 20.54 -49.51
N HIS A 121 -53.33 20.51 -48.21
CA HIS A 121 -52.71 21.62 -47.48
C HIS A 121 -51.83 21.11 -46.33
N VAL A 122 -50.81 21.88 -45.97
CA VAL A 122 -49.97 21.64 -44.79
C VAL A 122 -49.72 22.93 -44.04
N ALA A 123 -49.69 22.85 -42.71
CA ALA A 123 -49.39 23.96 -41.83
C ALA A 123 -48.38 23.52 -40.75
N TYR A 124 -47.61 24.46 -40.22
CA TYR A 124 -46.65 24.20 -39.14
C TYR A 124 -47.33 24.43 -37.79
N VAL A 125 -47.29 23.46 -36.89
CA VAL A 125 -47.88 23.62 -35.54
C VAL A 125 -46.94 24.46 -34.67
N GLU A 126 -47.39 25.65 -34.30
CA GLU A 126 -46.62 26.61 -33.51
C GLU A 126 -46.86 26.41 -32.00
N GLN A 127 -48.09 26.04 -31.63
CA GLN A 127 -48.47 25.81 -30.23
C GLN A 127 -49.51 24.69 -30.14
N VAL A 128 -49.43 23.91 -29.07
CA VAL A 128 -50.46 22.94 -28.68
C VAL A 128 -51.06 23.42 -27.36
N ILE A 129 -52.31 23.86 -27.40
CA ILE A 129 -53.03 24.37 -26.24
C ILE A 129 -53.66 23.18 -25.49
N SER A 130 -54.19 22.20 -26.23
CA SER A 130 -54.67 20.91 -25.72
C SER A 130 -54.71 19.87 -26.85
N ASP A 131 -55.06 18.62 -26.55
CA ASP A 131 -55.28 17.57 -27.55
C ASP A 131 -56.38 17.90 -28.59
N THR A 132 -57.15 18.97 -28.37
CA THR A 132 -58.24 19.41 -29.25
C THR A 132 -58.09 20.83 -29.75
N GLU A 133 -56.95 21.47 -29.47
CA GLU A 133 -56.73 22.87 -29.78
C GLU A 133 -55.27 23.20 -30.06
N ILE A 134 -55.01 23.80 -31.23
CA ILE A 134 -53.67 24.15 -31.69
C ILE A 134 -53.63 25.56 -32.28
N ILE A 135 -52.43 26.13 -32.36
CA ILE A 135 -52.14 27.29 -33.19
C ILE A 135 -51.14 26.86 -34.25
N VAL A 136 -51.45 27.18 -35.51
CA VAL A 136 -50.59 26.90 -36.66
C VAL A 136 -50.21 28.18 -37.38
N SER A 137 -49.05 28.15 -38.04
CA SER A 137 -48.70 29.10 -39.08
C SER A 137 -48.70 28.40 -40.44
N GLU A 138 -49.10 29.12 -41.47
CA GLU A 138 -49.34 28.56 -42.80
C GLU A 138 -49.21 29.62 -43.89
N ASP A 139 -48.79 29.20 -45.08
CA ASP A 139 -48.79 30.02 -46.29
C ASP A 139 -49.60 29.29 -47.38
N TYR A 140 -50.11 30.01 -48.37
CA TYR A 140 -51.04 29.47 -49.36
C TYR A 140 -50.55 29.69 -50.78
N TRP A 141 -50.74 28.69 -51.65
CA TRP A 141 -50.43 28.84 -53.07
C TRP A 141 -51.20 29.99 -53.70
N GLY A 142 -50.49 31.03 -54.16
CA GLY A 142 -51.11 32.23 -54.74
C GLY A 142 -51.98 33.03 -53.76
N GLY A 143 -51.86 32.77 -52.46
CA GLY A 143 -52.59 33.42 -51.37
C GLY A 143 -51.64 34.20 -50.45
N ASP A 144 -51.96 34.23 -49.15
CA ASP A 144 -51.19 34.97 -48.16
C ASP A 144 -50.77 34.10 -46.96
N PHE A 145 -49.90 34.63 -46.13
CA PHE A 145 -49.43 34.02 -44.89
C PHE A 145 -50.44 34.23 -43.76
N HIS A 146 -50.64 33.23 -42.90
CA HIS A 146 -51.59 33.30 -41.80
C HIS A 146 -51.07 32.62 -40.54
N TRP A 147 -51.56 33.09 -39.40
CA TRP A 147 -51.64 32.28 -38.18
C TRP A 147 -53.10 31.98 -37.87
N ARG A 148 -53.38 30.74 -37.48
CA ARG A 148 -54.73 30.28 -37.22
C ARG A 148 -54.78 29.48 -35.92
N ARG A 149 -55.79 29.79 -35.10
CA ARG A 149 -56.20 28.95 -33.98
C ARG A 149 -57.24 27.95 -34.48
N ILE A 150 -57.03 26.68 -34.19
CA ILE A 150 -57.85 25.58 -34.71
C ILE A 150 -58.34 24.76 -33.55
N THR A 151 -59.65 24.51 -33.51
CA THR A 151 -60.28 23.63 -32.52
C THR A 151 -60.90 22.42 -33.22
N LYS A 152 -60.90 21.26 -32.55
CA LYS A 152 -61.43 20.02 -33.13
C LYS A 152 -62.91 20.10 -33.49
N THR A 153 -63.69 20.89 -32.74
CA THR A 153 -65.13 21.11 -32.95
C THR A 153 -65.43 22.29 -33.88
N GLY A 154 -64.48 23.21 -34.07
CA GLY A 154 -64.67 24.44 -34.83
C GLY A 154 -64.40 24.35 -36.33
N GLY A 155 -64.22 23.14 -36.86
CA GLY A 155 -63.94 22.88 -38.26
C GLY A 155 -62.47 23.13 -38.65
N GLY A 156 -61.99 22.39 -39.66
CA GLY A 156 -60.63 22.53 -40.17
C GLY A 156 -59.54 21.99 -39.24
N TRP A 157 -59.87 20.99 -38.41
CA TRP A 157 -58.89 20.18 -37.68
C TRP A 157 -58.06 19.32 -38.66
N PRO A 158 -56.73 19.19 -38.46
CA PRO A 158 -55.89 18.37 -39.33
C PRO A 158 -56.38 16.92 -39.42
N SER A 159 -56.26 16.32 -40.60
CA SER A 159 -56.53 14.89 -40.78
C SER A 159 -55.41 14.01 -40.23
N GLY A 160 -54.23 14.58 -39.99
CA GLY A 160 -53.14 13.96 -39.25
C GLY A 160 -52.05 14.97 -38.91
N PHE A 161 -51.19 14.62 -37.95
CA PHE A 161 -49.99 15.34 -37.58
C PHE A 161 -48.78 14.51 -37.99
N ILE A 162 -47.92 15.06 -38.85
CA ILE A 162 -46.71 14.39 -39.33
C ILE A 162 -45.54 14.83 -38.45
N HIS A 163 -44.86 13.87 -37.83
CA HIS A 163 -43.83 14.13 -36.82
C HIS A 163 -42.41 13.92 -37.35
N PHE A 164 -41.82 14.96 -37.95
CA PHE A 164 -40.49 14.84 -38.57
C PHE A 164 -39.33 14.86 -37.56
N ASN A 165 -39.33 15.81 -36.63
CA ASN A 165 -38.24 16.04 -35.67
C ASN A 165 -38.71 16.65 -34.33
N ASP A 166 -40.02 16.76 -34.12
CA ASP A 166 -40.67 17.34 -32.93
C ASP A 166 -40.83 16.35 -31.76
N ARG A 167 -40.50 15.07 -32.00
CA ARG A 167 -40.43 14.04 -30.97
C ARG A 167 -38.99 13.93 -30.51
N VAL A 168 -38.72 14.19 -29.24
CA VAL A 168 -37.36 14.16 -28.67
C VAL A 168 -37.35 13.21 -27.47
N VAL A 169 -36.27 12.46 -27.30
CA VAL A 169 -36.01 11.73 -26.06
C VAL A 169 -35.35 12.69 -25.06
N GLU A 170 -35.98 12.96 -23.93
CA GLU A 170 -35.50 13.93 -22.95
C GLU A 170 -34.88 13.26 -21.72
N PRO A 171 -33.75 13.76 -21.20
CA PRO A 171 -33.19 13.28 -19.94
C PRO A 171 -34.05 13.76 -18.76
N THR A 172 -34.51 12.83 -17.93
CA THR A 172 -35.25 13.10 -16.68
C THR A 172 -34.37 13.02 -15.44
N ALA A 173 -33.20 12.39 -15.55
CA ALA A 173 -32.14 12.45 -14.54
C ALA A 173 -30.78 12.55 -15.26
N PRO A 174 -29.87 13.44 -14.83
CA PRO A 174 -28.58 13.62 -15.48
C PRO A 174 -27.68 12.40 -15.28
N PRO A 175 -26.74 12.15 -16.20
CA PRO A 175 -25.73 11.13 -16.00
C PRO A 175 -24.77 11.51 -14.85
N THR A 176 -24.21 10.51 -14.19
CA THR A 176 -23.25 10.69 -13.08
C THR A 176 -22.04 9.79 -13.27
N VAL A 177 -20.84 10.28 -12.97
CA VAL A 177 -19.62 9.46 -12.96
C VAL A 177 -19.21 9.12 -11.53
N THR A 178 -18.90 7.85 -11.28
CA THR A 178 -18.30 7.36 -10.04
C THR A 178 -16.84 6.95 -10.26
N GLY A 179 -16.05 7.00 -9.19
CA GLY A 179 -14.60 6.82 -9.23
C GLY A 179 -13.80 8.12 -9.24
N GLU A 180 -12.53 8.04 -8.84
CA GLU A 180 -11.59 9.17 -8.89
C GLU A 180 -10.91 9.21 -10.27
N PRO A 181 -10.97 10.33 -11.02
CA PRO A 181 -10.32 10.42 -12.32
C PRO A 181 -8.81 10.40 -12.14
N LYS A 182 -8.21 9.21 -12.27
CA LYS A 182 -6.79 8.94 -12.03
C LYS A 182 -6.33 7.84 -12.98
N VAL A 183 -5.12 7.99 -13.52
CA VAL A 183 -4.55 6.98 -14.44
C VAL A 183 -4.53 5.59 -13.78
N GLY A 184 -5.12 4.60 -14.47
CA GLY A 184 -5.21 3.22 -14.03
C GLY A 184 -6.33 2.93 -13.02
N ALA A 185 -7.12 3.93 -12.58
CA ALA A 185 -8.28 3.73 -11.72
C ALA A 185 -9.57 3.68 -12.55
N PRO A 186 -10.50 2.74 -12.30
CA PRO A 186 -11.74 2.66 -13.07
C PRO A 186 -12.67 3.83 -12.75
N LEU A 187 -13.31 4.33 -13.80
CA LEU A 187 -14.46 5.22 -13.77
C LEU A 187 -15.68 4.48 -14.32
N GLU A 188 -16.85 4.79 -13.78
CA GLU A 188 -18.12 4.24 -14.26
C GLU A 188 -19.16 5.35 -14.39
N VAL A 189 -19.77 5.46 -15.57
CA VAL A 189 -20.88 6.40 -15.82
C VAL A 189 -22.22 5.67 -15.68
N ALA A 190 -23.10 6.23 -14.84
CA ALA A 190 -24.51 5.95 -14.87
C ALA A 190 -25.16 6.89 -15.89
N VAL A 191 -25.87 6.33 -16.87
CA VAL A 191 -26.40 7.05 -18.05
C VAL A 191 -27.63 7.93 -17.76
N GLY A 192 -28.08 7.99 -16.51
CA GLY A 192 -29.27 8.75 -16.12
C GLY A 192 -30.58 8.04 -16.47
N ALA A 193 -31.67 8.81 -16.50
CA ALA A 193 -33.01 8.34 -16.86
C ALA A 193 -33.58 9.21 -17.98
N TRP A 194 -34.46 8.63 -18.81
CA TRP A 194 -34.90 9.23 -20.07
C TRP A 194 -36.40 9.02 -20.27
N THR A 195 -37.07 9.98 -20.91
CA THR A 195 -38.48 9.87 -21.29
C THR A 195 -38.72 10.37 -22.72
N PRO A 196 -39.46 9.64 -23.56
CA PRO A 196 -39.92 8.27 -23.36
C PRO A 196 -38.76 7.27 -23.23
N THR A 197 -39.03 6.05 -22.76
CA THR A 197 -37.98 5.04 -22.59
C THR A 197 -37.30 4.73 -23.93
N PRO A 198 -35.97 4.96 -24.05
CA PRO A 198 -35.25 4.73 -25.29
C PRO A 198 -35.09 3.24 -25.60
N SER A 199 -34.91 2.90 -26.88
CA SER A 199 -34.58 1.55 -27.34
C SER A 199 -33.09 1.23 -27.15
N SER A 200 -32.22 2.24 -27.18
CA SER A 200 -30.80 2.10 -26.85
C SER A 200 -30.24 3.36 -26.18
N VAL A 201 -29.21 3.17 -25.37
CA VAL A 201 -28.40 4.26 -24.82
C VAL A 201 -26.94 3.94 -25.06
N THR A 202 -26.22 4.85 -25.72
CA THR A 202 -24.79 4.72 -25.99
C THR A 202 -24.00 5.71 -25.15
N VAL A 203 -22.74 5.37 -24.89
CA VAL A 203 -21.78 6.23 -24.19
C VAL A 203 -20.61 6.48 -25.13
N GLN A 204 -20.03 7.68 -25.06
CA GLN A 204 -18.72 7.99 -25.61
C GLN A 204 -17.94 8.79 -24.55
N TRP A 205 -16.72 8.34 -24.24
CA TRP A 205 -15.81 9.11 -23.40
C TRP A 205 -14.95 10.05 -24.24
N LEU A 206 -14.77 11.27 -23.76
CA LEU A 206 -13.98 12.31 -24.39
C LEU A 206 -12.90 12.78 -23.42
N ALA A 207 -11.78 13.26 -23.95
CA ALA A 207 -10.73 13.91 -23.20
C ALA A 207 -10.50 15.32 -23.77
N ASP A 208 -10.77 16.35 -22.97
CA ASP A 208 -10.79 17.77 -23.39
C ASP A 208 -11.62 18.00 -24.66
N GLY A 209 -12.79 17.36 -24.75
CA GLY A 209 -13.73 17.49 -25.88
C GLY A 209 -13.39 16.66 -27.13
N ALA A 210 -12.30 15.88 -27.13
CA ALA A 210 -11.99 14.96 -28.20
C ALA A 210 -12.37 13.52 -27.84
N ALA A 211 -13.09 12.82 -28.74
CA ALA A 211 -13.48 11.43 -28.53
C ALA A 211 -12.25 10.51 -28.32
N ILE A 212 -12.33 9.67 -27.29
CA ILE A 212 -11.33 8.64 -27.00
C ILE A 212 -11.69 7.39 -27.82
N PRO A 213 -10.86 6.95 -28.78
CA PRO A 213 -11.19 5.82 -29.64
C PRO A 213 -11.49 4.54 -28.86
N GLY A 214 -12.64 3.92 -29.13
CA GLY A 214 -13.08 2.67 -28.51
C GLY A 214 -13.62 2.80 -27.07
N ALA A 215 -13.62 4.00 -26.48
CA ALA A 215 -14.16 4.23 -25.15
C ALA A 215 -15.68 4.49 -25.20
N THR A 216 -16.44 3.46 -25.57
CA THR A 216 -17.91 3.55 -25.72
C THR A 216 -18.70 2.78 -24.66
N GLY A 217 -18.02 2.18 -23.69
CA GLY A 217 -18.64 1.48 -22.57
C GLY A 217 -18.97 2.40 -21.40
N ALA A 218 -19.84 1.92 -20.50
CA ALA A 218 -20.12 2.60 -19.22
C ALA A 218 -18.87 2.72 -18.33
N GLY A 219 -17.93 1.78 -18.46
CA GLY A 219 -16.64 1.81 -17.76
C GLY A 219 -15.52 2.41 -18.62
N TYR A 220 -14.67 3.22 -18.00
CA TYR A 220 -13.42 3.69 -18.61
C TYR A 220 -12.29 3.72 -17.57
N VAL A 221 -11.13 3.17 -17.93
CA VAL A 221 -9.91 3.25 -17.11
C VAL A 221 -8.97 4.26 -17.77
N PRO A 222 -8.76 5.46 -17.19
CA PRO A 222 -7.90 6.48 -17.78
C PRO A 222 -6.49 5.97 -18.02
N THR A 223 -6.00 6.18 -19.24
CA THR A 223 -4.66 5.81 -19.68
C THR A 223 -3.66 6.96 -19.49
N PRO A 224 -2.33 6.71 -19.58
CA PRO A 224 -1.32 7.76 -19.38
C PRO A 224 -1.43 9.00 -20.31
N ASP A 225 -2.04 8.86 -21.48
CA ASP A 225 -2.21 9.90 -22.50
C ASP A 225 -3.32 10.91 -22.17
N VAL A 226 -4.29 10.53 -21.32
CA VAL A 226 -5.36 11.44 -20.87
C VAL A 226 -5.05 12.11 -19.52
N LYS A 227 -3.86 11.88 -18.94
CA LYS A 227 -3.45 12.52 -17.69
C LYS A 227 -3.50 14.05 -17.80
N GLY A 228 -4.19 14.68 -16.87
CA GLY A 228 -4.36 16.13 -16.76
C GLY A 228 -5.48 16.69 -17.63
N LYS A 229 -6.12 15.84 -18.45
CA LYS A 229 -7.29 16.22 -19.26
C LYS A 229 -8.56 16.05 -18.43
N THR A 230 -9.56 16.86 -18.73
CA THR A 230 -10.93 16.70 -18.24
C THR A 230 -11.58 15.58 -19.04
N LEU A 231 -12.13 14.57 -18.37
CA LEU A 231 -12.91 13.54 -19.06
C LEU A 231 -14.39 13.90 -19.05
N THR A 232 -15.06 13.74 -20.20
CA THR A 232 -16.50 13.89 -20.35
C THR A 232 -17.09 12.57 -20.82
N ALA A 233 -18.14 12.08 -20.16
CA ALA A 233 -18.96 11.00 -20.70
C ALA A 233 -20.18 11.63 -21.38
N GLU A 234 -20.26 11.52 -22.70
CA GLU A 234 -21.43 11.86 -23.49
C GLU A 234 -22.32 10.62 -23.60
N VAL A 235 -23.62 10.83 -23.39
CA VAL A 235 -24.64 9.80 -23.38
C VAL A 235 -25.69 10.19 -24.42
N THR A 236 -25.98 9.28 -25.34
CA THR A 236 -26.98 9.49 -26.39
C THR A 236 -28.05 8.40 -26.28
N ALA A 237 -29.30 8.81 -26.14
CA ALA A 237 -30.46 7.92 -26.04
C ALA A 237 -31.24 7.94 -27.36
N GLN A 238 -31.45 6.78 -27.97
CA GLN A 238 -32.17 6.64 -29.24
C GLN A 238 -33.51 5.97 -29.04
N LEU A 239 -34.50 6.42 -29.81
CA LEU A 239 -35.80 5.80 -29.94
C LEU A 239 -36.31 6.02 -31.36
N ASP A 240 -36.79 4.97 -32.02
CA ASP A 240 -37.23 5.05 -33.40
C ASP A 240 -38.39 6.06 -33.57
N GLY A 241 -38.27 6.94 -34.55
CA GLY A 241 -39.24 8.03 -34.78
C GLY A 241 -39.11 9.20 -33.79
N TYR A 242 -38.06 9.24 -32.98
CA TYR A 242 -37.68 10.37 -32.13
C TYR A 242 -36.28 10.86 -32.49
N THR A 243 -36.11 12.17 -32.41
CA THR A 243 -34.80 12.83 -32.30
C THR A 243 -34.08 12.29 -31.06
N PRO A 244 -32.83 11.79 -31.19
CA PRO A 244 -32.07 11.28 -30.06
C PRO A 244 -31.87 12.33 -28.95
N GLY A 245 -31.89 11.87 -27.71
CA GLY A 245 -31.58 12.68 -26.54
C GLY A 245 -30.09 12.66 -26.25
N GLU A 246 -29.52 13.80 -25.82
CA GLU A 246 -28.11 13.91 -25.46
C GLU A 246 -27.95 14.49 -24.05
N ALA A 247 -27.01 13.92 -23.29
CA ALA A 247 -26.62 14.42 -21.97
C ALA A 247 -25.14 14.14 -21.74
N ALA A 248 -24.47 14.95 -20.93
CA ALA A 248 -23.05 14.78 -20.64
C ALA A 248 -22.71 15.07 -19.18
N VAL A 249 -21.64 14.45 -18.71
CA VAL A 249 -21.08 14.68 -17.37
C VAL A 249 -19.55 14.74 -17.45
N ALA A 250 -18.97 15.79 -16.88
CA ALA A 250 -17.53 16.00 -16.83
C ALA A 250 -16.96 15.60 -15.47
N THR A 251 -15.75 15.09 -15.46
CA THR A 251 -14.96 14.78 -14.26
C THR A 251 -13.97 15.91 -13.97
N SER A 252 -13.31 15.91 -12.80
CA SER A 252 -12.12 16.75 -12.62
C SER A 252 -10.95 16.23 -13.49
N PRO A 253 -9.92 17.05 -13.77
CA PRO A 253 -8.76 16.60 -14.55
C PRO A 253 -8.12 15.32 -14.01
N VAL A 254 -7.72 14.42 -14.92
CA VAL A 254 -7.17 13.10 -14.56
C VAL A 254 -5.86 13.24 -13.78
N ALA A 255 -5.86 12.80 -12.52
CA ALA A 255 -4.69 12.78 -11.65
C ALA A 255 -3.67 11.71 -12.10
N PRO A 256 -2.38 11.86 -11.75
CA PRO A 256 -1.39 10.82 -12.00
C PRO A 256 -1.70 9.56 -11.20
N GLY A 257 -1.47 8.40 -11.81
CA GLY A 257 -1.59 7.10 -11.14
C GLY A 257 -0.57 6.94 -10.01
N ALA A 258 -0.77 5.92 -9.17
CA ALA A 258 0.13 5.58 -8.07
C ALA A 258 0.61 4.13 -8.19
N PHE A 259 1.85 3.87 -7.78
CA PHE A 259 2.40 2.53 -7.66
C PHE A 259 2.33 2.04 -6.21
N GLN A 260 1.94 0.78 -6.05
CA GLN A 260 1.95 0.07 -4.78
C GLN A 260 3.00 -1.04 -4.81
N PRO A 261 4.00 -1.04 -3.91
CA PRO A 261 4.96 -2.13 -3.82
C PRO A 261 4.30 -3.34 -3.14
N SER A 262 4.64 -4.56 -3.55
CA SER A 262 4.10 -5.79 -2.96
C SER A 262 4.59 -6.05 -1.54
N ALA A 263 5.77 -5.53 -1.19
CA ALA A 263 6.37 -5.62 0.14
C ALA A 263 7.42 -4.52 0.35
N GLN A 264 7.92 -4.39 1.58
CA GLN A 264 9.14 -3.64 1.85
C GLN A 264 10.36 -4.44 1.33
N PRO A 265 11.35 -3.79 0.68
CA PRO A 265 12.58 -4.48 0.28
C PRO A 265 13.39 -4.94 1.50
N SER A 266 14.19 -5.99 1.32
CA SER A 266 15.05 -6.56 2.37
C SER A 266 16.50 -6.67 1.91
N ILE A 267 17.44 -6.40 2.81
CA ILE A 267 18.87 -6.60 2.59
C ILE A 267 19.30 -7.89 3.28
N GLN A 268 20.00 -8.75 2.53
CA GLN A 268 20.60 -9.99 3.01
C GLN A 268 22.13 -9.93 2.91
N GLY A 269 22.82 -10.67 3.77
CA GLY A 269 24.28 -10.73 3.83
C GLY A 269 24.84 -10.23 5.16
N VAL A 270 26.14 -10.39 5.34
CA VAL A 270 26.86 -9.93 6.55
C VAL A 270 27.43 -8.54 6.26
N PRO A 271 27.13 -7.51 7.07
CA PRO A 271 27.72 -6.18 6.90
C PRO A 271 29.18 -6.21 7.35
N GLU A 272 30.07 -6.70 6.50
CA GLU A 272 31.53 -6.75 6.73
C GLU A 272 32.27 -6.29 5.47
N ALA A 273 33.36 -5.52 5.63
CA ALA A 273 34.15 -5.03 4.51
C ALA A 273 34.73 -6.18 3.67
N GLY A 274 34.46 -6.13 2.36
CA GLY A 274 34.78 -7.17 1.37
C GLY A 274 33.66 -8.19 1.15
N GLN A 275 32.57 -8.16 1.93
CA GLN A 275 31.38 -8.98 1.70
C GLN A 275 30.39 -8.28 0.78
N THR A 276 29.50 -9.08 0.19
CA THR A 276 28.41 -8.60 -0.67
C THR A 276 27.09 -8.62 0.11
N LEU A 277 26.37 -7.50 0.06
CA LEU A 277 24.97 -7.42 0.44
C LEU A 277 24.09 -7.58 -0.79
N THR A 278 22.95 -8.26 -0.62
CA THR A 278 21.96 -8.50 -1.68
C THR A 278 20.63 -7.87 -1.28
N LEU A 279 20.06 -7.05 -2.16
CA LEU A 279 18.75 -6.43 -2.02
C LEU A 279 17.69 -7.25 -2.75
N THR A 280 16.66 -7.68 -2.02
CA THR A 280 15.42 -8.18 -2.62
C THR A 280 14.53 -6.99 -2.98
N VAL A 281 14.32 -6.79 -4.29
CA VAL A 281 13.49 -5.71 -4.84
C VAL A 281 12.02 -6.19 -4.91
N PRO A 282 11.04 -5.46 -4.37
CA PRO A 282 9.64 -5.84 -4.47
C PRO A 282 9.11 -5.66 -5.90
N SER A 283 8.10 -6.45 -6.25
CA SER A 283 7.24 -6.18 -7.41
C SER A 283 6.32 -4.99 -7.12
N TRP A 284 5.73 -4.42 -8.18
CA TRP A 284 4.89 -3.23 -8.09
C TRP A 284 3.60 -3.42 -8.89
N SER A 285 2.51 -2.85 -8.40
CA SER A 285 1.24 -2.77 -9.12
C SER A 285 0.79 -1.31 -9.27
N PRO A 286 0.45 -0.85 -10.49
CA PRO A 286 0.72 -1.52 -11.77
C PRO A 286 2.23 -1.68 -12.05
N GLN A 287 2.59 -2.45 -13.06
CA GLN A 287 4.00 -2.67 -13.42
C GLN A 287 4.63 -1.35 -13.92
N PRO A 288 5.72 -0.85 -13.29
CA PRO A 288 6.38 0.37 -13.71
C PRO A 288 7.23 0.16 -14.97
N ALA A 289 7.43 1.23 -15.74
CA ALA A 289 8.32 1.22 -16.90
C ALA A 289 9.81 1.18 -16.50
N LYS A 290 10.15 1.75 -15.34
CA LYS A 290 11.52 1.78 -14.82
C LYS A 290 11.54 1.63 -13.30
N VAL A 291 12.41 0.74 -12.83
CA VAL A 291 12.76 0.56 -11.41
C VAL A 291 14.26 0.85 -11.26
N THR A 292 14.62 1.69 -10.28
CA THR A 292 16.02 2.00 -9.97
C THR A 292 16.29 1.76 -8.49
N THR A 293 17.48 1.25 -8.19
CA THR A 293 17.98 1.08 -6.82
C THR A 293 19.13 2.05 -6.56
N GLN A 294 19.19 2.58 -5.35
CA GLN A 294 20.33 3.34 -4.83
C GLN A 294 20.66 2.81 -3.42
N TRP A 295 21.93 2.52 -3.16
CA TRP A 295 22.43 2.18 -1.82
C TRP A 295 22.91 3.42 -1.06
N TYR A 296 22.84 3.37 0.26
CA TYR A 296 23.18 4.47 1.17
C TYR A 296 24.01 3.93 2.34
N ALA A 297 24.89 4.79 2.87
CA ALA A 297 25.64 4.57 4.10
C ALA A 297 25.33 5.72 5.07
N ASP A 298 24.81 5.43 6.25
CA ASP A 298 24.37 6.41 7.26
C ASP A 298 23.44 7.50 6.68
N GLY A 299 22.57 7.12 5.74
CA GLY A 299 21.63 8.02 5.07
C GLY A 299 22.18 8.76 3.86
N GLU A 300 23.49 8.74 3.63
CA GLU A 300 24.14 9.38 2.48
C GLU A 300 24.25 8.41 1.29
N PRO A 301 23.94 8.85 0.04
CA PRO A 301 23.98 7.98 -1.12
C PRO A 301 25.41 7.57 -1.45
N LEU A 302 25.63 6.27 -1.64
CA LEU A 302 26.90 5.75 -2.15
C LEU A 302 26.95 5.96 -3.68
N ALA A 303 27.95 6.71 -4.15
CA ALA A 303 28.11 6.99 -5.58
C ALA A 303 28.15 5.70 -6.40
N ASP A 304 27.42 5.68 -7.52
CA ASP A 304 27.31 4.56 -8.48
C ASP A 304 26.82 3.22 -7.92
N ALA A 305 26.48 3.17 -6.62
CA ALA A 305 25.97 1.99 -5.94
C ALA A 305 24.50 1.77 -6.30
N THR A 306 24.29 1.15 -7.45
CA THR A 306 22.99 0.80 -8.03
C THR A 306 22.87 -0.71 -8.24
N GLY A 307 21.68 -1.20 -8.60
CA GLY A 307 21.43 -2.63 -8.79
C GLY A 307 21.05 -3.37 -7.52
N SER A 308 20.96 -4.70 -7.59
CA SER A 308 20.49 -5.56 -6.49
C SER A 308 21.59 -6.03 -5.55
N THR A 309 22.86 -5.67 -5.79
CA THR A 309 23.98 -6.08 -4.94
C THR A 309 24.88 -4.90 -4.61
N LEU A 310 25.56 -4.97 -3.47
CA LEU A 310 26.55 -4.00 -3.03
C LEU A 310 27.74 -4.73 -2.41
N VAL A 311 28.94 -4.56 -2.96
CA VAL A 311 30.18 -4.99 -2.30
C VAL A 311 30.62 -3.91 -1.33
N LEU A 312 30.77 -4.26 -0.06
CA LEU A 312 31.18 -3.32 0.98
C LEU A 312 32.68 -3.08 0.93
N THR A 313 33.11 -1.82 0.95
CA THR A 313 34.53 -1.46 0.98
C THR A 313 34.95 -1.03 2.38
N ARG A 314 36.23 -0.64 2.53
CA ARG A 314 36.75 -0.13 3.80
C ARG A 314 36.12 1.21 4.18
N ASP A 315 35.67 1.99 3.21
CA ASP A 315 35.14 3.35 3.44
C ASP A 315 33.79 3.31 4.16
N GLN A 316 33.08 2.17 4.08
CA GLN A 316 31.81 1.98 4.79
C GLN A 316 31.98 1.41 6.21
N ILE A 317 33.20 1.12 6.69
CA ILE A 317 33.40 0.53 8.03
C ILE A 317 32.81 1.45 9.12
N GLY A 318 31.88 0.90 9.90
CA GLY A 318 31.14 1.58 10.95
C GLY A 318 29.81 2.16 10.50
N ALA A 319 29.59 2.32 9.19
CA ALA A 319 28.33 2.84 8.66
C ALA A 319 27.24 1.78 8.65
N ARG A 320 25.99 2.21 8.76
CA ARG A 320 24.80 1.38 8.53
C ARG A 320 24.38 1.49 7.08
N ILE A 321 24.05 0.37 6.47
CA ILE A 321 23.71 0.32 5.04
C ILE A 321 22.21 0.22 4.86
N SER A 322 21.66 1.02 3.96
CA SER A 322 20.28 0.88 3.49
C SER A 322 20.23 0.95 1.96
N ALA A 323 19.08 0.59 1.39
CA ALA A 323 18.85 0.70 -0.04
C ALA A 323 17.45 1.24 -0.31
N ARG A 324 17.34 2.16 -1.27
CA ARG A 324 16.06 2.72 -1.74
C ARG A 324 15.78 2.23 -3.14
N VAL A 325 14.59 1.69 -3.32
CA VAL A 325 14.02 1.33 -4.63
C VAL A 325 13.04 2.42 -5.04
N THR A 326 13.14 2.89 -6.28
CA THR A 326 12.23 3.89 -6.87
C THR A 326 11.58 3.33 -8.13
N ALA A 327 10.24 3.34 -8.17
CA ALA A 327 9.44 2.97 -9.34
C ALA A 327 8.93 4.23 -10.06
N SER A 328 8.94 4.18 -11.40
CA SER A 328 8.47 5.27 -12.25
C SER A 328 7.89 4.79 -13.58
N ALA A 329 6.87 5.49 -14.06
CA ALA A 329 6.40 5.44 -15.45
C ALA A 329 5.78 6.80 -15.82
N LYS A 330 5.60 7.03 -17.12
CA LYS A 330 4.88 8.22 -17.63
C LYS A 330 3.49 8.28 -17.00
N ALA A 331 3.12 9.47 -16.55
CA ALA A 331 1.82 9.75 -15.93
C ALA A 331 1.50 9.08 -14.58
N TYR A 332 2.51 8.49 -13.93
CA TYR A 332 2.40 8.02 -12.55
C TYR A 332 3.25 8.90 -11.62
N ARG A 333 2.81 9.05 -10.36
CA ARG A 333 3.67 9.60 -9.31
C ARG A 333 4.82 8.61 -9.05
N LYS A 334 6.05 9.10 -8.95
CA LYS A 334 7.18 8.26 -8.54
C LYS A 334 6.91 7.71 -7.15
N SER A 335 7.10 6.41 -6.98
CA SER A 335 6.96 5.76 -5.68
C SER A 335 8.32 5.25 -5.21
N ARG A 336 8.56 5.30 -3.89
CA ARG A 336 9.85 4.98 -3.27
C ARG A 336 9.61 4.09 -2.06
N THR A 337 10.44 3.07 -1.90
CA THR A 337 10.46 2.23 -0.70
C THR A 337 11.91 1.96 -0.30
N THR A 338 12.19 1.91 1.00
CA THR A 338 13.53 1.78 1.55
C THR A 338 13.62 0.58 2.47
N ALA A 339 14.68 -0.22 2.28
CA ALA A 339 14.96 -1.37 3.13
C ALA A 339 15.43 -0.88 4.51
N PRO A 340 15.10 -1.58 5.60
CA PRO A 340 15.66 -1.29 6.91
C PRO A 340 17.20 -1.31 6.88
N GLU A 341 17.80 -0.49 7.72
CA GLU A 341 19.26 -0.42 7.84
C GLU A 341 19.85 -1.72 8.40
N THR A 342 21.04 -2.08 7.92
CA THR A 342 21.85 -3.14 8.50
C THR A 342 22.40 -2.74 9.89
N GLY A 343 23.03 -3.70 10.56
CA GLY A 343 24.05 -3.37 11.57
C GLY A 343 25.22 -2.59 10.95
N PRO A 344 26.08 -1.98 11.78
CA PRO A 344 27.27 -1.29 11.28
C PRO A 344 28.18 -2.26 10.52
N VAL A 345 28.77 -1.80 9.41
CA VAL A 345 29.75 -2.59 8.66
C VAL A 345 30.98 -2.81 9.52
N LEU A 346 31.35 -4.07 9.72
CA LEU A 346 32.54 -4.44 10.46
C LEU A 346 33.74 -4.60 9.53
N ALA A 347 34.93 -4.31 10.03
CA ALA A 347 36.17 -4.77 9.47
C ALA A 347 36.36 -6.26 9.78
N LYS A 348 37.31 -6.88 9.06
CA LYS A 348 37.77 -8.25 9.34
C LYS A 348 38.12 -8.44 10.82
N PRO A 349 38.10 -9.69 11.33
CA PRO A 349 38.39 -9.95 12.73
C PRO A 349 39.73 -9.39 13.22
N VAL A 350 39.76 -8.97 14.49
CA VAL A 350 41.01 -8.58 15.16
C VAL A 350 41.99 -9.74 15.06
N SER A 351 43.15 -9.50 14.43
CA SER A 351 44.14 -10.54 14.19
C SER A 351 45.03 -10.71 15.42
N VAL A 352 45.20 -11.94 15.89
CA VAL A 352 46.13 -12.24 16.99
C VAL A 352 47.56 -12.25 16.43
N VAL A 353 48.44 -11.44 17.01
CA VAL A 353 49.87 -11.39 16.65
C VAL A 353 50.69 -12.23 17.62
N THR A 354 50.49 -12.04 18.93
CA THR A 354 51.02 -12.93 19.96
C THR A 354 49.87 -13.52 20.78
N PRO A 355 49.84 -14.83 21.04
CA PRO A 355 48.71 -15.46 21.70
C PRO A 355 48.65 -15.14 23.19
N ALA A 356 47.43 -15.15 23.74
CA ALA A 356 47.20 -15.07 25.17
C ALA A 356 47.81 -16.26 25.94
N ARG A 357 48.17 -16.03 27.20
CA ARG A 357 48.79 -17.02 28.09
C ARG A 357 48.28 -16.87 29.51
N VAL A 358 48.28 -17.95 30.27
CA VAL A 358 48.01 -17.94 31.72
C VAL A 358 49.29 -18.28 32.49
N LYS A 359 49.57 -17.52 33.55
CA LYS A 359 50.67 -17.77 34.49
C LYS A 359 50.11 -17.93 35.91
N GLY A 360 50.90 -18.53 36.80
CA GLY A 360 50.54 -18.70 38.21
C GLY A 360 50.33 -20.17 38.60
N SER A 361 49.96 -20.40 39.86
CA SER A 361 49.77 -21.75 40.39
C SER A 361 48.30 -22.15 40.36
N ALA A 362 47.99 -23.28 39.72
CA ALA A 362 46.69 -23.93 39.73
C ALA A 362 46.48 -24.69 41.06
N GLU A 363 46.58 -23.96 42.17
CA GLU A 363 46.43 -24.49 43.52
C GLU A 363 45.29 -23.77 44.22
N VAL A 364 44.47 -24.47 45.00
CA VAL A 364 43.40 -23.85 45.79
C VAL A 364 43.96 -22.74 46.71
N GLY A 365 43.48 -21.51 46.51
CA GLY A 365 43.97 -20.30 47.17
C GLY A 365 45.08 -19.56 46.41
N GLY A 366 45.68 -20.20 45.40
CA GLY A 366 46.64 -19.62 44.47
C GLY A 366 45.99 -18.64 43.49
N ARG A 367 46.82 -17.86 42.80
CA ARG A 367 46.40 -16.88 41.79
C ARG A 367 46.85 -17.32 40.41
N LEU A 368 45.91 -17.26 39.47
CA LEU A 368 46.13 -17.39 38.03
C LEU A 368 45.98 -16.01 37.39
N THR A 369 46.91 -15.65 36.51
CA THR A 369 46.94 -14.36 35.81
C THR A 369 46.94 -14.61 34.30
N ALA A 370 45.85 -14.21 33.65
CA ALA A 370 45.72 -14.20 32.20
C ALA A 370 46.40 -12.95 31.61
N GLN A 371 47.17 -13.16 30.54
CA GLN A 371 47.84 -12.12 29.76
C GLN A 371 47.33 -12.22 28.32
N ALA A 372 46.83 -11.12 27.75
CA ALA A 372 46.05 -11.17 26.51
C ALA A 372 46.86 -11.33 25.20
N GLY A 373 48.20 -11.25 25.26
CA GLY A 373 49.01 -11.18 24.06
C GLY A 373 48.88 -9.83 23.35
N THR A 374 49.17 -9.80 22.05
CA THR A 374 49.11 -8.60 21.20
C THR A 374 48.28 -8.87 19.95
N ALA A 375 47.66 -7.81 19.42
CA ALA A 375 46.75 -7.90 18.28
C ALA A 375 47.06 -6.88 17.19
N ARG A 376 46.42 -7.05 16.04
CA ARG A 376 46.32 -6.06 14.97
C ARG A 376 44.83 -5.83 14.65
N PRO A 377 44.31 -4.59 14.79
CA PRO A 377 44.97 -3.37 15.27
C PRO A 377 45.55 -3.46 16.69
N GLY A 378 46.63 -2.72 16.95
CA GLY A 378 47.38 -2.77 18.22
C GLY A 378 46.67 -2.13 19.41
N ASP A 379 45.65 -1.32 19.17
CA ASP A 379 44.80 -0.67 20.16
C ASP A 379 43.54 -1.50 20.52
N ALA A 380 43.51 -2.79 20.14
CA ALA A 380 42.47 -3.70 20.58
C ALA A 380 42.52 -3.91 22.11
N THR A 381 41.36 -3.96 22.73
CA THR A 381 41.21 -4.15 24.17
C THR A 381 40.87 -5.60 24.49
N ALA A 382 41.38 -6.11 25.62
CA ALA A 382 41.13 -7.47 26.05
C ALA A 382 40.11 -7.53 27.19
N THR A 383 39.17 -8.46 27.09
CA THR A 383 38.27 -8.84 28.18
C THR A 383 38.45 -10.31 28.53
N TYR A 384 38.14 -10.67 29.77
CA TYR A 384 38.41 -12.00 30.32
C TYR A 384 37.13 -12.65 30.82
N ARG A 385 37.06 -13.96 30.71
CA ARG A 385 36.03 -14.78 31.36
C ARG A 385 36.63 -16.12 31.76
N TRP A 386 36.69 -16.37 33.07
CA TRP A 386 37.16 -17.65 33.58
C TRP A 386 36.06 -18.70 33.47
N LEU A 387 36.44 -19.90 33.05
CA LEU A 387 35.57 -21.04 32.87
C LEU A 387 35.97 -22.17 33.81
N ARG A 388 34.97 -22.90 34.32
CA ARG A 388 35.09 -24.18 35.01
C ARG A 388 34.30 -25.21 34.23
N ASP A 389 34.95 -26.26 33.75
CA ASP A 389 34.33 -27.29 32.90
C ASP A 389 33.61 -26.69 31.68
N GLY A 390 34.26 -25.72 31.05
CA GLY A 390 33.74 -24.99 29.89
C GLY A 390 32.61 -23.98 30.22
N ARG A 391 32.18 -23.87 31.48
CA ARG A 391 31.09 -22.97 31.89
C ARG A 391 31.61 -21.71 32.60
N PRO A 392 31.03 -20.52 32.35
CA PRO A 392 31.46 -19.29 33.00
C PRO A 392 31.39 -19.35 34.53
N VAL A 393 32.48 -18.99 35.19
CA VAL A 393 32.50 -18.77 36.64
C VAL A 393 31.93 -17.38 36.93
N ALA A 394 30.87 -17.32 37.73
CA ALA A 394 30.18 -16.07 38.03
C ALA A 394 31.13 -14.98 38.56
N LYS A 395 31.02 -13.78 37.96
CA LYS A 395 31.80 -12.56 38.26
C LYS A 395 33.32 -12.68 38.05
N ALA A 396 33.79 -13.77 37.45
CA ALA A 396 35.21 -13.97 37.18
C ALA A 396 35.61 -13.39 35.82
N THR A 397 35.62 -12.05 35.73
CA THR A 397 35.90 -11.30 34.49
C THR A 397 37.19 -10.49 34.51
N HIS A 398 37.95 -10.57 35.61
CA HIS A 398 39.25 -9.92 35.73
C HIS A 398 40.38 -10.81 35.18
N PRO A 399 41.50 -10.22 34.75
CA PRO A 399 42.67 -10.99 34.31
C PRO A 399 43.25 -11.87 35.42
N VAL A 400 43.00 -11.56 36.69
CA VAL A 400 43.45 -12.35 37.83
C VAL A 400 42.28 -13.14 38.42
N TYR A 401 42.47 -14.46 38.56
CA TYR A 401 41.54 -15.35 39.23
C TYR A 401 42.20 -16.02 40.43
N THR A 402 41.53 -15.96 41.58
CA THR A 402 41.93 -16.74 42.75
C THR A 402 41.22 -18.08 42.70
N VAL A 403 42.00 -19.16 42.66
CA VAL A 403 41.49 -20.53 42.59
C VAL A 403 40.72 -20.82 43.88
N ARG A 404 39.45 -21.18 43.72
CA ARG A 404 38.47 -21.41 44.78
C ARG A 404 38.44 -22.89 45.15
N ARG A 405 37.87 -23.19 46.31
CA ARG A 405 37.72 -24.58 46.78
C ARG A 405 36.93 -25.46 45.81
N GLY A 406 35.92 -24.86 45.15
CA GLY A 406 35.07 -25.54 44.18
C GLY A 406 35.69 -25.69 42.80
N ASP A 407 36.95 -25.27 42.58
CA ASP A 407 37.68 -25.52 41.34
C ASP A 407 38.52 -26.81 41.42
N LEU A 408 38.72 -27.37 42.62
CA LEU A 408 39.54 -28.56 42.83
C LEU A 408 38.98 -29.76 42.05
N GLY A 409 39.82 -30.36 41.21
CA GLY A 409 39.44 -31.49 40.35
C GLY A 409 38.61 -31.10 39.11
N HIS A 410 38.38 -29.81 38.90
CA HIS A 410 37.71 -29.32 37.70
C HIS A 410 38.71 -28.79 36.67
N SER A 411 38.31 -28.85 35.40
CA SER A 411 39.07 -28.24 34.32
C SER A 411 38.87 -26.72 34.36
N MET A 412 39.97 -25.98 34.38
CA MET A 412 39.94 -24.52 34.39
C MET A 412 40.48 -23.98 33.08
N SER A 413 39.84 -22.94 32.55
CA SER A 413 40.33 -22.18 31.40
C SER A 413 39.92 -20.71 31.50
N VAL A 414 40.47 -19.88 30.63
CA VAL A 414 40.06 -18.48 30.48
C VAL A 414 39.81 -18.18 29.01
N GLU A 415 38.67 -17.57 28.72
CA GLU A 415 38.40 -16.92 27.44
C GLU A 415 38.98 -15.51 27.49
N VAL A 416 39.81 -15.18 26.50
CA VAL A 416 40.36 -13.85 26.27
C VAL A 416 39.79 -13.34 24.96
N THR A 417 38.92 -12.33 25.03
CA THR A 417 38.29 -11.72 23.87
C THR A 417 38.96 -10.39 23.57
N LEU A 418 39.55 -10.29 22.37
CA LEU A 418 40.12 -9.08 21.82
C LEU A 418 39.05 -8.35 21.00
N ASP A 419 38.72 -7.14 21.43
CA ASP A 419 37.67 -6.31 20.83
C ASP A 419 38.22 -4.93 20.43
N ARG A 420 37.71 -4.43 19.30
CA ARG A 420 38.03 -3.10 18.79
C ARG A 420 36.83 -2.55 18.04
N ARG A 421 36.47 -1.27 18.27
CA ARG A 421 35.35 -0.61 17.58
C ARG A 421 35.42 -0.83 16.08
N ASN A 422 34.31 -1.29 15.51
CA ASN A 422 34.10 -1.63 14.10
C ASN A 422 34.94 -2.80 13.58
N PHE A 423 35.52 -3.64 14.43
CA PHE A 423 36.12 -4.91 14.04
C PHE A 423 35.30 -6.04 14.64
N ARG A 424 35.28 -7.18 13.95
CA ARG A 424 34.77 -8.40 14.58
C ARG A 424 35.74 -8.85 15.69
N ALA A 425 35.21 -9.14 16.87
CA ALA A 425 36.00 -9.61 18.00
C ALA A 425 36.59 -11.00 17.76
N THR A 426 37.74 -11.28 18.35
CA THR A 426 38.42 -12.58 18.31
C THR A 426 38.62 -13.11 19.72
N THR A 427 38.19 -14.34 19.97
CA THR A 427 38.31 -14.99 21.29
C THR A 427 39.31 -16.14 21.26
N GLN A 428 40.20 -16.19 22.24
CA GLN A 428 41.09 -17.32 22.50
C GLN A 428 40.71 -18.00 23.82
N THR A 429 40.72 -19.33 23.86
CA THR A 429 40.49 -20.10 25.09
C THR A 429 41.79 -20.75 25.54
N ILE A 430 42.28 -20.36 26.72
CA ILE A 430 43.55 -20.84 27.27
C ILE A 430 43.27 -21.79 28.43
N ALA A 431 43.63 -23.06 28.27
CA ALA A 431 43.54 -24.06 29.33
C ALA A 431 44.56 -23.79 30.44
N VAL A 432 44.19 -24.14 31.67
CA VAL A 432 45.07 -24.08 32.84
C VAL A 432 45.44 -25.50 33.27
N ALA A 433 46.59 -25.64 33.91
CA ALA A 433 46.99 -26.89 34.57
C ALA A 433 45.90 -27.40 35.54
N PRO A 434 45.82 -28.72 35.79
CA PRO A 434 44.86 -29.30 36.73
C PRO A 434 44.95 -28.64 38.11
N VAL A 435 43.79 -28.35 38.71
CA VAL A 435 43.74 -27.70 40.02
C VAL A 435 44.07 -28.69 41.12
N THR A 436 45.06 -28.37 41.94
CA THR A 436 45.50 -29.15 43.11
C THR A 436 45.34 -28.38 44.42
N THR A 437 45.60 -29.03 45.56
CA THR A 437 45.69 -28.37 46.87
C THR A 437 46.90 -28.85 47.64
N VAL A 438 47.56 -27.93 48.37
CA VAL A 438 48.64 -28.26 49.30
C VAL A 438 48.04 -28.76 50.62
N PRO A 439 48.44 -29.94 51.13
CA PRO A 439 47.99 -30.42 52.43
C PRO A 439 48.82 -29.85 53.59
N LYS A 440 48.17 -29.71 54.75
CA LYS A 440 48.80 -29.48 56.04
C LYS A 440 48.79 -30.78 56.84
N LEU A 441 49.99 -31.25 57.18
CA LEU A 441 50.19 -32.42 58.04
C LEU A 441 50.22 -31.98 59.51
N ARG A 442 49.43 -32.65 60.35
CA ARG A 442 49.56 -32.59 61.81
C ARG A 442 49.97 -33.96 62.31
N VAL A 443 51.12 -34.04 62.95
CA VAL A 443 51.70 -35.28 63.45
C VAL A 443 51.68 -35.25 64.97
N ARG A 444 51.18 -36.32 65.59
CA ARG A 444 51.31 -36.59 67.02
C ARG A 444 52.08 -37.88 67.20
N SER A 445 52.99 -37.89 68.15
CA SER A 445 53.84 -39.04 68.44
C SER A 445 53.80 -39.35 69.93
N GLU A 446 53.62 -40.62 70.26
CA GLU A 446 53.77 -41.15 71.61
C GLU A 446 54.75 -42.32 71.55
N ALA A 447 55.83 -42.25 72.31
CA ALA A 447 56.85 -43.30 72.35
C ALA A 447 56.97 -43.90 73.74
N LYS A 448 57.13 -45.22 73.77
CA LYS A 448 57.41 -46.03 74.95
C LYS A 448 58.60 -46.93 74.64
N ARG A 449 59.08 -47.70 75.62
CA ARG A 449 60.19 -48.64 75.40
C ARG A 449 59.97 -49.49 74.13
N GLY A 450 60.91 -49.38 73.18
CA GLY A 450 60.94 -50.18 71.96
C GLY A 450 59.97 -49.79 70.84
N ARG A 451 59.08 -48.80 71.03
CA ARG A 451 58.09 -48.43 69.99
C ARG A 451 57.64 -46.97 70.02
N ALA A 452 57.23 -46.44 68.88
CA ALA A 452 56.58 -45.15 68.73
C ALA A 452 55.28 -45.28 67.93
N VAL A 453 54.19 -44.75 68.46
CA VAL A 453 52.88 -44.64 67.80
C VAL A 453 52.78 -43.25 67.20
N ILE A 454 52.49 -43.17 65.91
CA ILE A 454 52.46 -41.94 65.13
C ILE A 454 51.07 -41.78 64.52
N ASP A 455 50.33 -40.79 65.02
CA ASP A 455 49.04 -40.37 64.48
C ASP A 455 49.24 -39.18 63.54
N VAL A 456 48.85 -39.35 62.28
CA VAL A 456 48.94 -38.30 61.27
C VAL A 456 47.54 -37.88 60.86
N ARG A 457 47.30 -36.57 60.86
CA ARG A 457 46.11 -35.95 60.27
C ARG A 457 46.51 -35.10 59.07
N VAL A 458 45.96 -35.42 57.91
CA VAL A 458 46.11 -34.67 56.66
C VAL A 458 44.89 -33.80 56.47
N LYS A 459 45.09 -32.48 56.34
CA LYS A 459 44.04 -31.53 55.98
C LYS A 459 44.44 -30.78 54.72
N ALA A 460 43.62 -30.80 53.69
CA ALA A 460 43.83 -29.99 52.49
C ALA A 460 42.55 -29.20 52.18
N VAL A 461 42.70 -28.02 51.59
CA VAL A 461 41.57 -27.13 51.36
C VAL A 461 40.80 -27.63 50.13
N GLY A 462 39.49 -27.84 50.27
CA GLY A 462 38.65 -28.37 49.18
C GLY A 462 38.59 -29.90 49.13
N ALA A 463 39.67 -30.61 49.48
CA ALA A 463 39.65 -32.07 49.58
C ALA A 463 39.08 -32.55 50.94
N ARG A 464 37.81 -32.99 50.94
CA ARG A 464 37.09 -33.38 52.17
C ARG A 464 37.66 -34.63 52.85
N LYS A 465 38.17 -35.58 52.06
CA LYS A 465 38.68 -36.88 52.49
C LYS A 465 40.02 -37.18 51.81
N PRO A 466 41.13 -36.52 52.22
CA PRO A 466 42.44 -36.81 51.65
C PRO A 466 42.80 -38.27 51.88
N ALA A 467 43.25 -38.95 50.83
CA ALA A 467 43.72 -40.33 50.89
C ALA A 467 45.10 -40.43 50.26
N GLY A 468 45.79 -41.57 50.42
CA GLY A 468 47.04 -41.85 49.70
C GLY A 468 48.14 -42.37 50.60
N ALA A 469 49.22 -42.84 49.97
CA ALA A 469 50.31 -43.50 50.66
C ALA A 469 51.05 -42.56 51.62
N ILE A 470 51.51 -43.11 52.74
CA ILE A 470 52.31 -42.40 53.73
C ILE A 470 53.45 -43.27 54.23
N THR A 471 54.62 -42.68 54.41
CA THR A 471 55.77 -43.34 55.03
C THR A 471 56.19 -42.58 56.29
N VAL A 472 56.45 -43.31 57.36
CA VAL A 472 56.87 -42.80 58.66
C VAL A 472 58.23 -43.39 58.99
N SER A 473 59.23 -42.53 59.14
CA SER A 473 60.57 -42.91 59.56
C SER A 473 60.86 -42.40 60.96
N VAL A 474 61.33 -43.29 61.85
CA VAL A 474 61.85 -42.96 63.18
C VAL A 474 63.29 -43.48 63.28
N GLY A 475 64.26 -42.56 63.22
CA GLY A 475 65.68 -42.92 63.10
C GLY A 475 65.97 -43.63 61.76
N LYS A 476 66.38 -44.91 61.83
CA LYS A 476 66.64 -45.76 60.64
C LYS A 476 65.47 -46.68 60.28
N LYS A 477 64.42 -46.73 61.11
CA LYS A 477 63.27 -47.61 60.88
C LYS A 477 62.20 -46.87 60.09
N VAL A 478 61.66 -47.51 59.06
CA VAL A 478 60.62 -46.96 58.19
C VAL A 478 59.42 -47.90 58.21
N VAL A 479 58.23 -47.32 58.29
CA VAL A 479 56.95 -48.03 58.16
C VAL A 479 56.11 -47.33 57.10
N GLU A 480 55.47 -48.11 56.25
CA GLU A 480 54.54 -47.63 55.23
C GLU A 480 53.10 -47.83 55.68
N GLY A 481 52.20 -46.99 55.19
CA GLY A 481 50.78 -47.09 55.46
C GLY A 481 49.95 -46.26 54.49
N GLN A 482 48.67 -46.11 54.80
CA GLN A 482 47.72 -45.34 54.00
C GLN A 482 47.05 -44.27 54.85
N VAL A 483 46.88 -43.09 54.27
CA VAL A 483 45.93 -42.09 54.77
C VAL A 483 44.57 -42.47 54.23
N VAL A 484 43.60 -42.64 55.13
CA VAL A 484 42.18 -42.88 54.80
C VAL A 484 41.35 -41.81 55.51
N ASP A 485 40.49 -41.12 54.78
CA ASP A 485 39.65 -40.03 55.29
C ASP A 485 40.46 -38.97 56.11
N GLY A 486 41.66 -38.65 55.63
CA GLY A 486 42.55 -37.65 56.20
C GLY A 486 43.28 -38.09 57.46
N ARG A 487 43.32 -39.39 57.79
CA ARG A 487 43.99 -39.92 58.98
C ARG A 487 44.86 -41.14 58.65
N ALA A 488 45.96 -41.28 59.36
CA ALA A 488 46.77 -42.51 59.37
C ALA A 488 47.29 -42.77 60.78
N HIS A 489 47.35 -44.04 61.16
CA HIS A 489 47.86 -44.51 62.45
C HIS A 489 48.93 -45.57 62.20
N LEU A 490 50.18 -45.29 62.59
CA LEU A 490 51.32 -46.17 62.31
C LEU A 490 52.10 -46.44 63.59
N VAL A 491 52.61 -47.66 63.74
CA VAL A 491 53.44 -48.06 64.89
C VAL A 491 54.81 -48.49 64.39
N VAL A 492 55.84 -47.76 64.80
CA VAL A 492 57.24 -48.11 64.52
C VAL A 492 57.80 -48.88 65.72
N ARG A 493 58.23 -50.12 65.50
CA ARG A 493 58.77 -51.02 66.53
C ARG A 493 60.30 -51.15 66.44
N ASP A 494 60.88 -51.88 67.38
CA ASP A 494 62.33 -52.14 67.50
C ASP A 494 63.18 -50.87 67.56
N LEU A 495 62.66 -49.86 68.28
CA LEU A 495 63.33 -48.58 68.44
C LEU A 495 64.30 -48.60 69.62
N ARG A 496 65.55 -48.21 69.36
CA ARG A 496 66.53 -47.95 70.42
C ARG A 496 66.18 -46.66 71.15
N ALA A 497 66.32 -46.67 72.48
CA ALA A 497 66.08 -45.53 73.34
C ALA A 497 66.88 -44.27 72.94
N GLY A 498 66.38 -43.10 73.36
CA GLY A 498 66.92 -41.78 73.02
C GLY A 498 66.05 -41.00 72.04
N THR A 499 66.40 -39.73 71.81
CA THR A 499 65.72 -38.86 70.84
C THR A 499 66.08 -39.27 69.42
N ARG A 500 65.06 -39.51 68.60
CA ARG A 500 65.17 -39.96 67.21
C ARG A 500 64.50 -38.96 66.27
N PRO A 501 65.04 -38.70 65.07
CA PRO A 501 64.35 -37.92 64.06
C PRO A 501 63.09 -38.68 63.62
N LEU A 502 61.97 -37.95 63.52
CA LEU A 502 60.69 -38.42 62.99
C LEU A 502 60.42 -37.69 61.67
N VAL A 503 60.30 -38.44 60.58
CA VAL A 503 59.96 -37.90 59.25
C VAL A 503 58.70 -38.60 58.75
N VAL A 504 57.67 -37.82 58.48
CA VAL A 504 56.41 -38.27 57.89
C VAL A 504 56.34 -37.75 56.47
N ARG A 505 56.25 -38.63 55.47
CA ARG A 505 56.09 -38.27 54.06
C ARG A 505 54.75 -38.78 53.55
N TYR A 506 53.89 -37.85 53.16
CA TYR A 506 52.63 -38.14 52.48
C TYR A 506 52.85 -38.00 50.97
N ALA A 507 52.52 -39.05 50.22
CA ALA A 507 52.78 -39.12 48.78
C ALA A 507 51.83 -38.25 47.94
N GLY A 508 50.66 -37.88 48.48
CA GLY A 508 49.65 -37.13 47.73
C GLY A 508 48.74 -38.02 46.85
N THR A 509 48.00 -37.35 45.97
CA THR A 509 47.09 -37.85 44.93
C THR A 509 47.11 -36.86 43.75
N ASP A 510 46.31 -37.12 42.72
CA ASP A 510 46.14 -36.17 41.60
C ASP A 510 45.56 -34.81 42.04
N LEU A 511 44.86 -34.75 43.18
CA LEU A 511 44.22 -33.53 43.69
C LEU A 511 44.94 -32.92 44.89
N VAL A 512 45.62 -33.74 45.70
CA VAL A 512 46.30 -33.30 46.91
C VAL A 512 47.79 -33.53 46.74
N GLN A 513 48.58 -32.47 46.76
CA GLN A 513 50.03 -32.57 46.56
C GLN A 513 50.72 -33.39 47.67
N ALA A 514 51.92 -33.89 47.39
CA ALA A 514 52.77 -34.53 48.40
C ALA A 514 53.18 -33.52 49.49
N ALA A 515 53.42 -34.01 50.71
CA ALA A 515 53.93 -33.19 51.80
C ALA A 515 54.83 -33.96 52.76
N VAL A 516 55.70 -33.23 53.44
CA VAL A 516 56.65 -33.80 54.41
C VAL A 516 56.56 -33.03 55.72
N SER A 517 56.53 -33.75 56.84
CA SER A 517 56.67 -33.21 58.19
C SER A 517 57.91 -33.81 58.84
N ARG A 518 58.70 -32.97 59.49
CA ARG A 518 59.92 -33.36 60.21
C ARG A 518 59.80 -32.91 61.66
N SER A 519 60.11 -33.80 62.58
CA SER A 519 60.09 -33.57 64.02
C SER A 519 61.04 -34.56 64.71
N THR A 520 60.94 -34.70 66.02
CA THR A 520 61.66 -35.72 66.78
C THR A 520 60.69 -36.47 67.69
N VAL A 521 61.09 -37.67 68.11
CA VAL A 521 60.39 -38.45 69.12
C VAL A 521 61.39 -39.06 70.09
N THR A 522 61.13 -38.99 71.39
CA THR A 522 62.03 -39.51 72.42
C THR A 522 61.53 -40.86 72.92
N VAL A 523 62.32 -41.90 72.69
CA VAL A 523 62.00 -43.27 73.10
C VAL A 523 62.60 -43.52 74.48
N GLU A 524 61.76 -43.85 75.46
CA GLU A 524 62.17 -44.09 76.85
C GLU A 524 63.19 -45.23 76.97
N ARG A 525 64.17 -45.06 77.86
CA ARG A 525 64.98 -46.18 78.36
C ARG A 525 64.13 -46.93 79.38
N GLY A 526 64.00 -48.25 79.23
CA GLY A 526 63.35 -49.05 80.28
C GLY A 526 64.05 -48.85 81.61
N ARG A 527 63.29 -48.67 82.70
CA ARG A 527 63.84 -48.80 84.06
C ARG A 527 64.42 -50.22 84.19
N GLN A 528 65.63 -50.30 84.74
CA GLN A 528 66.31 -51.56 85.04
C GLN A 528 65.49 -52.41 85.98
#